data_AF-A0A7H8L5V5-F1
#
_entry.id   AF-A0A7H8L5V5-F1
#
_cell.length_a   1.000
_cell.length_b   1.000
_cell.length_c   1.000
_cell.angle_alpha   90.00
_cell.angle_beta   90.00
_cell.angle_gamma   90.00
#
_symmetry.space_group_name_H-M   'P 1'
#
loop_
_entity.id
_entity.type
_entity.pdbx_description
1 polymer ?
#
loop_
_entity_poly.entity_id
_entity_poly.type
_entity_poly.pdbx_seq_one_letter_code
_entity_poly.pdbx_strand_id
1 'polypeptide(L)'
;MGTVAVFGAVWAVLVTGHALADHVFGQTDHQAANKAAPTPAEVAAGANPRRGWRACLAHVARYHLVMAVALALVRLVIPLPLSPVGTAAGFAWSMTTHAWLDRRWPVRWLLRHLGSAAFAELRAAGMNGMYLADQALHKGALLVSAVLVTRL
;
A
#
# COMPACT_ATOMS: atom_id res chain seq x y z
N MET A 1 3.71 3.98 27.79
CA MET A 1 4.62 4.33 26.68
C MET A 1 4.30 5.73 26.21
N GLY A 2 5.31 6.53 25.83
CA GLY A 2 5.06 7.86 25.24
C GLY A 2 4.50 7.75 23.82
N THR A 3 3.77 8.78 23.37
CA THR A 3 3.11 8.82 22.05
C THR A 3 4.07 8.55 20.89
N VAL A 4 5.29 9.11 20.94
CA VAL A 4 6.32 8.90 19.91
C VAL A 4 6.76 7.43 19.83
N ALA A 5 6.87 6.74 20.97
CA ALA A 5 7.24 5.33 21.01
C ALA A 5 6.14 4.43 20.43
N VAL A 6 4.87 4.72 20.74
CA VAL A 6 3.72 3.99 20.16
C VAL A 6 3.64 4.23 18.65
N PHE A 7 3.77 5.49 18.21
CA PHE A 7 3.81 5.85 16.79
C PHE A 7 4.93 5.10 16.06
N GLY A 8 6.16 5.13 16.59
CA GLY A 8 7.32 4.46 16.00
C GLY A 8 7.13 2.94 15.90
N ALA A 9 6.61 2.32 16.97
CA ALA A 9 6.33 0.90 16.97
C ALA A 9 5.25 0.53 15.94
N VAL A 10 4.12 1.25 15.92
CA VAL A 10 3.05 1.01 14.95
C VAL A 10 3.57 1.20 13.52
N TRP A 11 4.29 2.29 13.24
CA TRP A 11 4.85 2.54 11.91
C TRP A 11 5.80 1.42 11.46
N ALA A 12 6.71 0.97 12.34
CA ALA A 12 7.63 -0.12 12.04
C ALA A 12 6.88 -1.43 11.70
N VAL A 13 5.83 -1.75 12.46
CA VAL A 13 4.98 -2.91 12.19
C VAL A 13 4.25 -2.78 10.86
N LEU A 14 3.64 -1.62 10.59
CA LEU A 14 2.91 -1.39 9.35
C LEU A 14 3.85 -1.47 8.13
N VAL A 15 5.03 -0.84 8.16
CA VAL A 15 5.97 -0.89 7.03
C VAL A 15 6.54 -2.29 6.81
N THR A 16 6.79 -3.05 7.88
CA THR A 16 7.24 -4.45 7.78
C THR A 16 6.12 -5.35 7.25
N GLY A 17 4.91 -5.20 7.81
CA GLY A 17 3.73 -5.92 7.37
C GLY A 17 3.43 -5.67 5.89
N HIS A 18 3.61 -4.43 5.43
CA HIS A 18 3.42 -4.04 4.04
C HIS A 18 4.35 -4.81 3.10
N ALA A 19 5.65 -4.88 3.46
CA ALA A 19 6.62 -5.64 2.67
C ALA A 19 6.26 -7.13 2.61
N LEU A 20 5.84 -7.73 3.74
CA LEU A 20 5.44 -9.14 3.77
C LEU A 20 4.13 -9.38 3.01
N ALA A 21 3.18 -8.45 3.11
CA ALA A 21 1.88 -8.55 2.46
C ALA A 21 1.99 -8.44 0.93
N ASP A 22 2.75 -7.46 0.40
CA ASP A 22 2.87 -7.28 -1.04
C ASP A 22 3.76 -8.33 -1.73
N HIS A 23 4.73 -8.91 -1.02
CA HIS A 23 5.77 -9.74 -1.64
C HIS A 23 5.76 -11.22 -1.25
N VAL A 24 5.11 -11.58 -0.14
CA VAL A 24 5.22 -12.94 0.42
C VAL A 24 3.86 -13.59 0.64
N PHE A 25 2.95 -12.93 1.36
CA PHE A 25 1.74 -13.59 1.87
C PHE A 25 0.41 -13.05 1.33
N GLY A 26 0.35 -11.77 0.96
CA GLY A 26 -0.91 -11.07 0.67
C GLY A 26 -1.25 -10.95 -0.81
N GLN A 27 -0.28 -11.16 -1.71
CA GLN A 27 -0.45 -10.96 -3.15
C GLN A 27 -0.11 -12.22 -3.95
N THR A 28 -0.98 -12.58 -4.90
CA THR A 28 -0.69 -13.62 -5.90
C THR A 28 -0.24 -13.03 -7.23
N ASP A 29 0.38 -13.84 -8.09
CA ASP A 29 0.79 -13.42 -9.45
C ASP A 29 -0.37 -12.88 -10.28
N HIS A 30 -1.54 -13.54 -10.20
CA HIS A 30 -2.75 -13.06 -10.86
C HIS A 30 -3.15 -11.66 -10.38
N GLN A 31 -3.08 -11.40 -9.06
CA GLN A 31 -3.36 -10.08 -8.51
C GLN A 31 -2.33 -9.06 -8.97
N ALA A 32 -1.03 -9.40 -8.89
CA ALA A 32 0.08 -8.55 -9.32
C ALA A 32 -0.03 -8.11 -10.78
N ALA A 33 -0.38 -9.06 -11.67
CA ALA A 33 -0.50 -8.82 -13.11
C ALA A 33 -1.75 -8.00 -13.46
N ASN A 34 -2.86 -8.20 -12.75
CA ASN A 34 -4.15 -7.65 -13.15
C ASN A 34 -4.63 -6.45 -12.34
N LYS A 35 -4.08 -6.18 -11.14
CA LYS A 35 -4.57 -5.12 -10.26
C LYS A 35 -4.44 -3.71 -10.85
N ALA A 36 -3.50 -3.49 -11.76
CA ALA A 36 -3.31 -2.19 -12.42
C ALA A 36 -3.96 -2.11 -13.80
N ALA A 37 -4.50 -3.21 -14.35
CA ALA A 37 -5.17 -3.20 -15.64
C ALA A 37 -6.53 -2.47 -15.51
N PRO A 38 -7.03 -1.77 -16.55
CA PRO A 38 -6.37 -1.52 -17.81
C PRO A 38 -5.34 -0.38 -17.71
N THR A 39 -4.34 -0.40 -18.56
CA THR A 39 -3.45 0.74 -18.78
C THR A 39 -4.21 1.90 -19.46
N PRO A 40 -3.72 3.15 -19.36
CA PRO A 40 -4.35 4.28 -20.04
C PRO A 40 -4.50 4.10 -21.57
N ALA A 41 -3.52 3.46 -22.21
CA ALA A 41 -3.57 3.17 -23.65
C ALA A 41 -4.69 2.17 -23.99
N GLU A 42 -4.89 1.15 -23.16
CA GLU A 42 -5.98 0.19 -23.34
C GLU A 42 -7.35 0.82 -23.13
N VAL A 43 -7.48 1.76 -22.17
CA VAL A 43 -8.72 2.55 -22.01
C VAL A 43 -8.99 3.41 -23.25
N ALA A 44 -7.97 4.07 -23.80
CA ALA A 44 -8.09 4.83 -25.04
C ALA A 44 -8.48 3.94 -26.24
N ALA A 45 -8.09 2.67 -26.21
CA ALA A 45 -8.51 1.65 -27.18
C ALA A 45 -9.89 1.01 -26.88
N GLY A 46 -10.65 1.53 -25.90
CA GLY A 46 -12.02 1.11 -25.59
C GLY A 46 -12.15 0.07 -24.47
N ALA A 47 -11.07 -0.27 -23.76
CA ALA A 47 -11.16 -1.17 -22.61
C ALA A 47 -11.95 -0.53 -21.46
N ASN A 48 -12.78 -1.33 -20.79
CA ASN A 48 -13.53 -0.89 -19.61
C ASN A 48 -12.56 -0.39 -18.50
N PRO A 49 -12.65 0.88 -18.06
CA PRO A 49 -11.80 1.44 -16.99
C PRO A 49 -11.90 0.70 -15.66
N ARG A 50 -13.00 -0.03 -15.43
CA ARG A 50 -13.24 -0.83 -14.23
C ARG A 50 -12.59 -2.22 -14.27
N ARG A 51 -11.94 -2.60 -15.39
CA ARG A 51 -11.15 -3.84 -15.44
C ARG A 51 -10.08 -3.82 -14.35
N GLY A 52 -9.69 -4.98 -13.85
CA GLY A 52 -8.66 -5.12 -12.80
C GLY A 52 -9.06 -4.70 -11.38
N TRP A 53 -10.18 -3.98 -11.17
CA TRP A 53 -10.61 -3.59 -9.81
C TRP A 53 -10.91 -4.78 -8.91
N ARG A 54 -11.51 -5.86 -9.44
CA ARG A 54 -11.71 -7.09 -8.66
C ARG A 54 -10.38 -7.67 -8.16
N ALA A 55 -9.35 -7.70 -9.00
CA ALA A 55 -8.02 -8.16 -8.61
C ALA A 55 -7.38 -7.23 -7.57
N CYS A 56 -7.53 -5.92 -7.75
CA CYS A 56 -7.03 -4.90 -6.84
C CYS A 56 -7.70 -4.96 -5.45
N LEU A 57 -9.04 -5.06 -5.39
CA LEU A 57 -9.76 -5.15 -4.12
C LEU A 57 -9.50 -6.48 -3.41
N ALA A 58 -9.39 -7.58 -4.15
CA ALA A 58 -8.98 -8.87 -3.59
C ALA A 58 -7.55 -8.81 -3.01
N HIS A 59 -6.64 -8.09 -3.67
CA HIS A 59 -5.29 -7.83 -3.16
C HIS A 59 -5.36 -7.02 -1.87
N VAL A 60 -6.02 -5.86 -1.89
CA VAL A 60 -6.14 -4.98 -0.72
C VAL A 60 -6.75 -5.71 0.48
N ALA A 61 -7.76 -6.57 0.27
CA ALA A 61 -8.36 -7.35 1.34
C ALA A 61 -7.37 -8.35 1.97
N ARG A 62 -6.65 -9.13 1.16
CA ARG A 62 -5.64 -10.09 1.63
C ARG A 62 -4.45 -9.40 2.28
N TYR A 63 -3.98 -8.32 1.66
CA TYR A 63 -2.94 -7.46 2.20
C TYR A 63 -3.30 -6.98 3.61
N HIS A 64 -4.51 -6.44 3.81
CA HIS A 64 -4.90 -5.91 5.12
C HIS A 64 -5.16 -7.01 6.15
N LEU A 65 -5.50 -8.23 5.73
CA LEU A 65 -5.51 -9.38 6.63
C LEU A 65 -4.10 -9.67 7.17
N VAL A 66 -3.07 -9.68 6.32
CA VAL A 66 -1.67 -9.85 6.74
C VAL A 66 -1.23 -8.71 7.67
N MET A 67 -1.60 -7.46 7.34
CA MET A 67 -1.31 -6.30 8.18
C MET A 67 -1.94 -6.39 9.57
N ALA A 68 -3.22 -6.80 9.63
CA ALA A 68 -3.94 -6.97 10.88
C ALA A 68 -3.33 -8.08 11.74
N VAL A 69 -2.95 -9.21 11.13
CA VAL A 69 -2.26 -10.31 11.81
C VAL A 69 -0.90 -9.84 12.35
N ALA A 70 -0.10 -9.13 11.56
CA ALA A 70 1.20 -8.61 12.00
C ALA A 70 1.06 -7.68 13.21
N LEU A 71 0.09 -6.75 13.16
CA LEU A 71 -0.19 -5.84 14.27
C LEU A 71 -0.69 -6.56 15.51
N ALA A 72 -1.56 -7.57 15.33
CA ALA A 72 -2.04 -8.40 16.43
C ALA A 72 -0.90 -9.18 17.10
N LEU A 73 -0.04 -9.85 16.32
CA LEU A 73 1.10 -10.61 16.84
C LEU A 73 2.06 -9.72 17.64
N VAL A 74 2.38 -8.52 17.14
CA VAL A 74 3.22 -7.58 17.90
C VAL A 74 2.52 -7.10 19.15
N ARG A 75 1.21 -6.82 19.10
CA ARG A 75 0.42 -6.43 20.28
C ARG A 75 0.38 -7.52 21.37
N LEU A 76 0.48 -8.80 21.01
CA LEU A 76 0.53 -9.91 21.98
C LEU A 76 1.84 -9.90 22.81
N VAL A 77 2.94 -9.40 22.25
CA VAL A 77 4.27 -9.42 22.88
C VAL A 77 4.65 -8.04 23.44
N ILE A 78 4.25 -6.97 22.75
CA ILE A 78 4.52 -5.58 23.10
C ILE A 78 3.17 -4.90 23.39
N PRO A 79 2.91 -4.42 24.62
CA PRO A 79 1.63 -3.83 24.98
C PRO A 79 1.43 -2.48 24.29
N LEU A 80 0.90 -2.51 23.07
CA LEU A 80 0.58 -1.33 22.29
C LEU A 80 -0.83 -0.83 22.66
N PRO A 81 -0.98 0.38 23.22
CA PRO A 81 -2.28 0.94 23.55
C PRO A 81 -2.96 1.47 22.29
N LEU A 82 -3.53 0.56 21.48
CA LEU A 82 -4.25 0.93 20.26
C LEU A 82 -5.73 1.17 20.54
N SER A 83 -6.22 2.36 20.16
CA SER A 83 -7.64 2.71 20.11
C SER A 83 -8.34 1.93 18.98
N PRO A 84 -9.54 1.36 19.20
CA PRO A 84 -10.32 0.77 18.11
C PRO A 84 -10.65 1.79 17.01
N VAL A 85 -10.95 3.03 17.38
CA VAL A 85 -11.29 4.12 16.44
C VAL A 85 -10.07 4.50 15.61
N GLY A 86 -8.93 4.76 16.25
CA GLY A 86 -7.69 5.05 15.53
C GLY A 86 -7.21 3.90 14.66
N THR A 87 -7.33 2.66 15.15
CA THR A 87 -6.99 1.46 14.36
C THR A 87 -7.87 1.37 13.11
N ALA A 88 -9.19 1.52 13.26
CA ALA A 88 -10.11 1.50 12.13
C ALA A 88 -9.84 2.64 11.14
N ALA A 89 -9.59 3.86 11.63
CA ALA A 89 -9.27 5.02 10.79
C ALA A 89 -7.96 4.82 10.02
N GLY A 90 -6.90 4.32 10.67
CA GLY A 90 -5.63 4.03 10.03
C GLY A 90 -5.74 2.96 8.95
N PHE A 91 -6.47 1.86 9.22
CA PHE A 91 -6.71 0.81 8.22
C PHE A 91 -7.58 1.31 7.07
N ALA A 92 -8.64 2.08 7.32
CA ALA A 92 -9.48 2.63 6.27
C ALA A 92 -8.69 3.57 5.33
N TRP A 93 -7.81 4.41 5.90
CA TRP A 93 -6.90 5.26 5.14
C TRP A 93 -5.95 4.43 4.28
N SER A 94 -5.27 3.44 4.90
CA SER A 94 -4.38 2.52 4.19
C SER A 94 -5.10 1.79 3.07
N MET A 95 -6.27 1.18 3.32
CA MET A 95 -7.05 0.47 2.29
C MET A 95 -7.39 1.34 1.09
N THR A 96 -7.84 2.56 1.35
CA THR A 96 -8.27 3.50 0.30
C THR A 96 -7.09 3.96 -0.54
N THR A 97 -6.01 4.40 0.12
CA THR A 97 -4.81 4.86 -0.58
C THR A 97 -4.10 3.72 -1.30
N HIS A 98 -4.06 2.52 -0.71
CA HIS A 98 -3.45 1.34 -1.31
C HIS A 98 -4.17 0.95 -2.59
N ALA A 99 -5.52 0.86 -2.55
CA ALA A 99 -6.31 0.52 -3.72
C ALA A 99 -6.17 1.56 -4.84
N TRP A 100 -6.01 2.84 -4.48
CA TRP A 100 -5.80 3.94 -5.43
C TRP A 100 -4.41 3.90 -6.08
N LEU A 101 -3.36 3.76 -5.27
CA LEU A 101 -1.97 3.72 -5.74
C LEU A 101 -1.69 2.48 -6.59
N ASP A 102 -2.26 1.33 -6.23
CA ASP A 102 -2.14 0.08 -6.99
C ASP A 102 -2.72 0.14 -8.41
N ARG A 103 -3.50 1.18 -8.72
CA ARG A 103 -3.93 1.48 -10.09
C ARG A 103 -2.78 1.96 -10.97
N ARG A 104 -1.62 2.28 -10.38
CA ARG A 104 -0.33 2.70 -10.96
C ARG A 104 -0.33 3.97 -11.81
N TRP A 105 -1.47 4.36 -12.39
CA TRP A 105 -1.59 5.62 -13.12
C TRP A 105 -1.37 6.85 -12.23
N PRO A 106 -1.79 6.90 -10.93
CA PRO A 106 -1.51 8.07 -10.10
C PRO A 106 -0.01 8.22 -9.83
N VAL A 107 0.67 7.10 -9.56
CA VAL A 107 2.12 7.05 -9.35
C VAL A 107 2.86 7.52 -10.61
N ARG A 108 2.49 7.02 -11.79
CA ARG A 108 3.08 7.42 -13.06
C ARG A 108 2.85 8.90 -13.35
N TRP A 109 1.64 9.39 -13.09
CA TRP A 109 1.29 10.80 -13.22
C TRP A 109 2.21 11.65 -12.33
N LEU A 110 2.33 11.30 -11.05
CA LEU A 110 3.17 12.02 -10.10
C LEU A 110 4.63 12.07 -10.56
N LEU A 111 5.23 10.92 -10.90
CA LEU A 111 6.61 10.86 -11.36
C LEU A 111 6.85 11.73 -12.60
N ARG A 112 5.92 11.76 -13.56
CA ARG A 112 6.05 12.61 -14.75
C ARG A 112 5.98 14.10 -14.41
N HIS A 113 5.10 14.49 -13.49
CA HIS A 113 4.93 15.90 -13.10
C HIS A 113 6.05 16.40 -12.18
N LEU A 114 6.75 15.49 -11.49
CA LEU A 114 7.93 15.79 -10.69
C LEU A 114 9.26 15.64 -11.48
N GLY A 115 9.21 15.57 -12.81
CA GLY A 115 10.41 15.50 -13.66
C GLY A 115 11.12 14.14 -13.72
N SER A 116 10.49 13.08 -13.21
CA SER A 116 11.04 11.73 -13.14
C SER A 116 10.42 10.76 -14.15
N ALA A 117 10.08 11.24 -15.36
CA ALA A 117 9.42 10.44 -16.40
C ALA A 117 10.25 9.22 -16.82
N ALA A 118 11.57 9.35 -16.95
CA ALA A 118 12.45 8.24 -17.30
C ALA A 118 12.46 7.15 -16.21
N PHE A 119 12.42 7.54 -14.92
CA PHE A 119 12.32 6.60 -13.82
C PHE A 119 11.00 5.83 -13.84
N ALA A 120 9.90 6.47 -14.25
CA ALA A 120 8.60 5.80 -14.41
C ALA A 120 8.57 4.73 -15.51
N GLU A 121 9.54 4.73 -16.44
CA GLU A 121 9.67 3.71 -17.49
C GLU A 121 10.81 2.72 -17.21
N LEU A 122 11.63 2.94 -16.16
CA LEU A 122 12.77 2.10 -15.83
C LEU A 122 12.36 0.66 -15.50
N ARG A 123 12.92 -0.30 -16.24
CA ARG A 123 12.77 -1.76 -16.06
C ARG A 123 14.06 -2.52 -16.42
N ALA A 124 15.21 -2.05 -15.95
CA ALA A 124 16.53 -2.57 -16.33
C ALA A 124 17.38 -2.88 -15.09
N ALA A 125 18.37 -3.77 -15.25
CA ALA A 125 19.33 -4.14 -14.20
C ALA A 125 18.68 -4.58 -12.87
N GLY A 126 17.56 -5.31 -12.94
CA GLY A 126 16.81 -5.74 -11.76
C GLY A 126 16.00 -4.65 -11.06
N MET A 127 16.04 -3.40 -11.56
CA MET A 127 15.27 -2.29 -11.02
C MET A 127 13.99 -2.04 -11.81
N ASN A 128 12.94 -1.66 -11.08
CA ASN A 128 11.67 -1.22 -11.65
C ASN A 128 11.22 0.05 -10.95
N GLY A 129 11.30 1.19 -11.65
CA GLY A 129 11.07 2.50 -11.03
C GLY A 129 9.62 2.73 -10.61
N MET A 130 8.66 2.19 -11.38
CA MET A 130 7.25 2.22 -10.97
C MET A 130 6.99 1.43 -9.70
N TYR A 131 7.58 0.25 -9.58
CA TYR A 131 7.46 -0.56 -8.37
C TYR A 131 8.10 0.14 -7.17
N LEU A 132 9.31 0.69 -7.31
CA LEU A 132 9.99 1.38 -6.22
C LEU A 132 9.21 2.63 -5.76
N ALA A 133 8.69 3.42 -6.69
CA ALA A 133 7.87 4.59 -6.39
C ALA A 133 6.54 4.21 -5.73
N ASP A 134 5.90 3.14 -6.21
CA ASP A 134 4.67 2.59 -5.62
C ASP A 134 4.92 2.19 -4.15
N GLN A 135 5.94 1.37 -3.86
CA GLN A 135 6.29 1.00 -2.48
C GLN A 135 6.62 2.22 -1.61
N ALA A 136 7.28 3.25 -2.14
CA ALA A 136 7.61 4.46 -1.40
C ALA A 136 6.36 5.25 -1.00
N LEU A 137 5.39 5.40 -1.92
CA LEU A 137 4.15 6.11 -1.66
C LEU A 137 3.26 5.36 -0.67
N HIS A 138 3.18 4.03 -0.76
CA HIS A 138 2.49 3.22 0.23
C HIS A 138 3.09 3.40 1.63
N LYS A 139 4.43 3.38 1.78
CA LYS A 139 5.08 3.68 3.07
C LYS A 139 4.73 5.08 3.60
N GLY A 140 4.60 6.07 2.72
CA GLY A 140 4.10 7.40 3.06
C GLY A 140 2.66 7.37 3.59
N ALA A 141 1.77 6.59 2.95
CA ALA A 141 0.41 6.41 3.44
C ALA A 141 0.35 5.67 4.79
N LEU A 142 1.27 4.72 5.02
CA LEU A 142 1.39 4.01 6.31
C LEU A 142 1.93 4.90 7.43
N LEU A 143 2.75 5.91 7.10
CA LEU A 143 3.12 6.95 8.07
C LEU A 143 1.88 7.70 8.56
N VAL A 144 1.01 8.15 7.65
CA VAL A 144 -0.28 8.78 8.03
C VAL A 144 -1.15 7.81 8.81
N SER A 145 -1.22 6.54 8.39
CA SER A 145 -1.95 5.50 9.12
C SER A 145 -1.46 5.38 10.56
N ALA A 146 -0.15 5.32 10.78
CA ALA A 146 0.44 5.24 12.12
C ALA A 146 0.10 6.48 12.98
N VAL A 147 0.03 7.68 12.38
CA VAL A 147 -0.47 8.88 13.08
C VAL A 147 -1.91 8.69 13.52
N LEU A 148 -2.81 8.25 12.62
CA LEU A 148 -4.23 8.03 12.92
C LEU A 148 -4.42 6.99 14.03
N VAL A 149 -3.71 5.86 13.95
CA VAL A 149 -3.76 4.79 14.96
C VAL A 149 -3.32 5.29 16.34
N THR A 150 -2.39 6.24 16.38
CA THR A 150 -1.80 6.72 17.63
C THR A 150 -2.55 7.92 18.23
N ARG A 151 -3.32 8.66 17.43
CA ARG A 151 -3.91 9.96 17.83
C ARG A 151 -5.44 9.96 17.98
N LEU A 152 -6.13 8.98 17.43
CA LEU A 152 -7.58 8.75 17.56
C LEU A 152 -7.82 7.47 18.36
#